data_AF-A0A4P0YI40-F1
#
_entry.id   AF-A0A4P0YI40-F1
#
_cell.length_a   1.000
_cell.length_b   1.000
_cell.length_c   1.000
_cell.angle_alpha   90.00
_cell.angle_beta   90.00
_cell.angle_gamma   90.00
#
_symmetry.space_group_name_H-M   'P 1'
#
loop_
_entity.id
_entity.type
_entity.pdbx_description
1 polymer ?
#
loop_
_entity_poly.entity_id
_entity_poly.type
_entity_poly.pdbx_seq_one_letter_code
_entity_poly.pdbx_strand_id
1 'polypeptide(L)'
;MIQEQTMLNVADNSGARRVMCIKVLGGSHRRYAGVGDIIKITIKEAIPRGKVKKGDVLKAVVVRTKKGVRRPDGSVIRFDGNACVILNNNSEQPIGTRIFGPVTRELRTESS
;
A
#
# COMPACT_ATOMS: atom_id res chain seq x y z
N MET A 1 -6.11 5.57 6.23
CA MET A 1 -5.36 6.67 6.86
C MET A 1 -4.06 6.11 7.37
N ILE A 2 -3.01 6.38 6.62
CA ILE A 2 -1.65 5.90 6.79
C ILE A 2 -0.77 7.14 6.92
N GLN A 3 0.16 7.15 7.86
CA GLN A 3 1.15 8.21 8.05
C GLN A 3 2.55 7.60 8.16
N GLU A 4 3.57 8.44 8.25
CA GLU A 4 4.93 7.99 8.57
C GLU A 4 4.92 7.10 9.83
N GLN A 5 5.77 6.07 9.83
CA GLN A 5 5.86 4.99 10.84
C GLN A 5 4.65 4.05 10.95
N THR A 6 3.59 4.23 10.17
CA THR A 6 2.48 3.26 10.14
C THR A 6 2.95 1.92 9.56
N MET A 7 2.67 0.83 10.26
CA MET A 7 2.90 -0.53 9.79
C MET A 7 1.74 -1.02 8.92
N LEU A 8 2.06 -1.69 7.80
CA LEU A 8 1.09 -2.27 6.88
C LEU A 8 1.43 -3.73 6.60
N ASN A 9 0.38 -4.54 6.43
CA ASN A 9 0.50 -5.88 5.85
C ASN A 9 0.66 -5.79 4.34
N VAL A 10 1.33 -6.77 3.76
CA VAL A 10 1.51 -6.83 2.30
C VAL A 10 0.43 -7.72 1.69
N ALA A 11 -0.24 -7.20 0.66
CA ALA A 11 -1.36 -7.82 -0.01
C ALA A 11 -0.97 -8.45 -1.36
N ASP A 12 0.28 -8.86 -1.52
CA ASP A 12 0.79 -9.50 -2.74
C ASP A 12 1.79 -10.61 -2.42
N ASN A 13 2.25 -11.31 -3.46
CA ASN A 13 3.28 -12.35 -3.37
C ASN A 13 4.71 -11.84 -3.69
N SER A 14 5.03 -10.56 -3.42
CA SER A 14 6.40 -10.03 -3.55
C SER A 14 7.40 -10.71 -2.60
N GLY A 15 6.91 -11.24 -1.48
CA GLY A 15 7.70 -11.89 -0.44
C GLY A 15 7.88 -11.03 0.82
N ALA A 16 7.48 -9.77 0.81
CA ALA A 16 7.38 -8.98 2.03
C ALA A 16 6.16 -9.41 2.87
N ARG A 17 6.29 -9.37 4.21
CA ARG A 17 5.21 -9.68 5.16
C ARG A 17 4.69 -8.41 5.84
N ARG A 18 5.62 -7.60 6.37
CA ARG A 18 5.33 -6.33 7.04
C ARG A 18 6.23 -5.22 6.51
N VAL A 19 5.62 -4.07 6.23
CA VAL A 19 6.32 -2.86 5.78
C VAL A 19 5.95 -1.67 6.65
N MET A 20 6.82 -0.69 6.70
CA MET A 20 6.60 0.57 7.41
C MET A 20 6.57 1.72 6.41
N CYS A 21 5.56 2.57 6.49
CA CYS A 21 5.52 3.83 5.74
C CYS A 21 6.62 4.77 6.26
N ILE A 22 7.47 5.27 5.38
CA ILE A 22 8.51 6.26 5.70
C ILE A 22 8.24 7.62 5.07
N LYS A 23 7.40 7.67 4.01
CA LYS A 23 6.94 8.93 3.44
C LYS A 23 5.59 8.79 2.76
N VAL A 24 4.70 9.75 2.99
CA VAL A 24 3.48 9.93 2.19
C VAL A 24 3.82 10.82 0.98
N LEU A 25 3.60 10.31 -0.24
CA LEU A 25 3.96 11.03 -1.48
C LEU A 25 2.79 11.89 -1.99
N GLY A 26 3.06 12.81 -2.93
CA GLY A 26 2.03 13.57 -3.64
C GLY A 26 1.68 14.95 -3.03
N GLY A 27 2.62 15.61 -2.35
CA GLY A 27 2.46 17.00 -1.93
C GLY A 27 3.33 17.42 -0.75
N SER A 28 3.62 18.72 -0.64
CA SER A 28 4.28 19.29 0.54
C SER A 28 3.35 19.23 1.76
N HIS A 29 3.89 18.96 2.94
CA HIS A 29 3.15 18.81 4.22
C HIS A 29 1.98 17.79 4.21
N ARG A 30 1.92 16.88 3.23
CA ARG A 30 0.88 15.86 3.17
C ARG A 30 0.98 14.92 4.37
N ARG A 31 -0.07 14.89 5.19
CA ARG A 31 -0.10 14.13 6.47
C ARG A 31 -0.50 12.67 6.32
N TYR A 32 -1.43 12.37 5.41
CA TYR A 32 -2.07 11.05 5.36
C TYR A 32 -2.22 10.51 3.94
N ALA A 33 -2.09 9.19 3.82
CA ALA A 33 -2.48 8.38 2.68
C ALA A 33 -3.76 7.56 2.98
N GLY A 34 -4.65 7.50 1.99
CA GLY A 34 -5.84 6.65 1.92
C GLY A 34 -5.62 5.48 0.97
N VAL A 35 -6.71 4.80 0.60
CA VAL A 35 -6.68 3.77 -0.44
C VAL A 35 -6.41 4.43 -1.80
N GLY A 36 -5.55 3.83 -2.63
CA GLY A 36 -5.12 4.35 -3.93
C GLY A 36 -3.88 5.24 -3.88
N ASP A 37 -3.53 5.77 -2.71
CA ASP A 37 -2.35 6.60 -2.57
C ASP A 37 -1.05 5.80 -2.59
N ILE A 38 -0.03 6.37 -3.23
CA ILE A 38 1.33 5.83 -3.24
C ILE A 38 2.11 6.38 -2.04
N ILE A 39 2.78 5.46 -1.35
CA ILE A 39 3.65 5.75 -0.20
C ILE A 39 5.04 5.17 -0.44
N LYS A 40 6.05 5.80 0.16
CA LYS A 40 7.40 5.23 0.27
C LYS A 40 7.45 4.35 1.51
N ILE A 41 7.94 3.13 1.37
CA ILE A 41 8.01 2.15 2.45
C ILE A 41 9.42 1.61 2.64
N THR A 42 9.68 1.07 3.83
CA THR A 42 10.80 0.17 4.08
C THR A 42 10.28 -1.19 4.52
N ILE A 43 10.90 -2.26 4.03
CA ILE A 43 10.52 -3.62 4.40
C ILE A 43 11.08 -3.96 5.77
N LYS A 44 10.20 -4.29 6.72
CA LYS A 44 10.60 -4.70 8.07
C LYS A 44 10.71 -6.21 8.21
N GLU A 45 9.88 -6.95 7.48
CA GLU A 45 9.89 -8.42 7.46
C GLU A 45 9.65 -8.95 6.04
N ALA A 46 10.48 -9.91 5.64
CA ALA A 46 10.37 -10.60 4.35
C ALA A 46 10.65 -12.10 4.53
N ILE A 47 10.08 -12.91 3.64
CA ILE A 47 10.38 -14.34 3.57
C ILE A 47 11.77 -14.57 2.94
N PRO A 48 12.45 -15.67 3.28
CA PRO A 48 13.65 -16.09 2.56
C PRO A 48 13.37 -16.29 1.07
N ARG A 49 14.32 -15.93 0.21
CA ARG A 49 14.24 -16.10 -1.26
C ARG A 49 13.05 -15.38 -1.93
N GLY A 50 12.46 -14.38 -1.27
CA GLY A 50 11.46 -13.48 -1.88
C GLY A 50 12.07 -12.55 -2.93
N LYS A 51 11.22 -11.85 -3.71
CA LYS A 51 11.66 -10.87 -4.71
C LYS A 51 12.25 -9.60 -4.08
N VAL A 52 12.00 -9.40 -2.79
CA VAL A 52 12.38 -8.22 -2.01
C VAL A 52 13.01 -8.65 -0.69
N LYS A 53 13.90 -7.83 -0.13
CA LYS A 53 14.69 -8.12 1.08
C LYS A 53 14.29 -7.19 2.23
N LYS A 54 14.54 -7.63 3.46
CA LYS A 54 14.41 -6.78 4.65
C LYS A 54 15.36 -5.59 4.53
N GLY A 55 14.86 -4.40 4.81
CA GLY A 55 15.59 -3.14 4.68
C GLY A 55 15.39 -2.42 3.36
N ASP A 56 14.92 -3.10 2.31
CA ASP A 56 14.70 -2.46 1.01
C ASP A 56 13.71 -1.29 1.12
N VAL A 57 14.02 -0.23 0.39
CA VAL A 57 13.20 0.98 0.31
C VAL A 57 12.54 1.05 -1.07
N LEU A 58 11.22 0.92 -1.07
CA LEU A 58 10.41 0.80 -2.28
C LEU A 58 9.18 1.70 -2.21
N LYS A 59 8.41 1.76 -3.29
CA LYS A 59 7.06 2.33 -3.31
C LYS A 59 6.03 1.25 -3.01
N ALA A 60 4.87 1.67 -2.52
CA ALA A 60 3.72 0.81 -2.35
C ALA A 60 2.43 1.60 -2.55
N VAL A 61 1.40 0.98 -3.11
CA VAL A 61 0.04 1.53 -3.17
C VAL A 61 -0.78 0.95 -2.03
N VAL A 62 -1.49 1.82 -1.31
CA VAL A 62 -2.37 1.40 -0.22
C VAL A 62 -3.66 0.83 -0.81
N VAL A 63 -4.04 -0.39 -0.43
CA VAL A 63 -5.22 -1.08 -0.98
C VAL A 63 -6.34 -1.31 0.04
N ARG A 64 -6.01 -1.33 1.33
CA ARG A 64 -6.98 -1.46 2.43
C ARG A 64 -6.56 -0.58 3.60
N THR A 65 -7.54 0.03 4.27
CA THR A 65 -7.28 0.77 5.51
C THR A 65 -8.39 0.58 6.54
N LYS A 66 -8.02 0.62 7.83
CA LYS A 66 -8.96 0.60 8.97
C LYS A 66 -9.94 1.79 8.98
N LYS A 67 -9.47 2.97 8.57
CA LYS A 67 -10.33 4.16 8.46
C LYS A 67 -11.44 3.97 7.41
N GLY A 68 -11.15 3.17 6.39
CA GLY A 68 -12.07 2.87 5.30
C GLY A 68 -12.10 3.93 4.20
N VAL A 69 -13.01 3.72 3.26
CA VAL A 69 -13.30 4.59 2.12
C VAL A 69 -14.78 4.96 2.15
N ARG A 70 -15.10 6.23 1.91
CA ARG A 70 -16.48 6.73 1.81
C ARG A 70 -16.86 6.84 0.35
N ARG A 71 -18.04 6.34 0.00
CA ARG A 71 -18.63 6.43 -1.34
C ARG A 71 -19.54 7.66 -1.48
N PRO A 72 -19.90 8.06 -2.71
CA PRO A 72 -20.77 9.21 -2.96
C PRO A 72 -22.16 9.09 -2.32
N ASP A 73 -22.68 7.86 -2.17
CA ASP A 73 -23.94 7.57 -1.47
C ASP A 73 -23.82 7.68 0.07
N GLY A 74 -22.65 8.03 0.59
CA GLY A 74 -22.37 8.16 2.02
C GLY A 74 -21.98 6.85 2.71
N SER A 75 -22.10 5.70 2.04
CA SER A 75 -21.70 4.40 2.59
C SER A 75 -20.19 4.35 2.83
N VAL A 76 -19.76 3.57 3.84
CA VAL A 76 -18.35 3.45 4.23
C VAL A 76 -17.94 1.99 4.24
N ILE A 77 -16.89 1.67 3.48
CA ILE A 77 -16.24 0.35 3.51
C ILE A 77 -15.03 0.42 4.41
N ARG A 78 -15.01 -0.40 5.46
CA ARG A 78 -13.87 -0.53 6.38
C ARG A 78 -13.27 -1.92 6.27
N PHE A 79 -11.98 -2.00 6.54
CA PHE A 79 -11.24 -3.27 6.63
C PHE A 79 -10.65 -3.41 8.02
N ASP A 80 -10.46 -4.64 8.48
CA ASP A 80 -9.88 -4.91 9.80
C ASP A 80 -8.39 -4.55 9.90
N GLY A 81 -7.72 -4.32 8.77
CA GLY A 81 -6.30 -4.06 8.70
C GLY A 81 -5.89 -3.09 7.60
N ASN A 82 -4.71 -2.49 7.79
CA ASN A 82 -4.06 -1.69 6.76
C ASN A 82 -3.21 -2.61 5.89
N ALA A 83 -3.37 -2.52 4.57
CA ALA A 83 -2.59 -3.32 3.63
C ALA A 83 -2.21 -2.53 2.38
N CYS A 84 -1.07 -2.90 1.79
CA CYS A 84 -0.55 -2.31 0.56
C CYS A 84 0.01 -3.36 -0.40
N VAL A 85 0.14 -2.99 -1.66
CA VAL A 85 0.81 -3.77 -2.72
C VAL A 85 2.14 -3.07 -3.03
N ILE A 86 3.22 -3.85 -3.14
CA ILE A 86 4.56 -3.33 -3.38
C ILE A 86 4.74 -3.02 -4.87
N LEU A 87 5.26 -1.83 -5.13
CA LEU A 87 5.52 -1.31 -6.47
C LEU A 87 7.02 -1.16 -6.72
N ASN A 88 7.40 -1.29 -7.99
CA ASN A 88 8.73 -0.87 -8.44
C ASN A 88 8.89 0.65 -8.26
N ASN A 89 10.07 1.11 -7.83
CA ASN A 89 10.34 2.53 -7.57
C ASN A 89 10.19 3.42 -8.82
N ASN A 90 10.51 2.88 -10.00
CA ASN A 90 10.61 3.65 -11.24
C ASN A 90 9.34 3.53 -12.07
N SER A 91 8.87 2.30 -12.33
CA SER A 91 7.71 2.07 -13.19
C SER A 91 6.36 2.14 -12.47
N GLU A 92 6.36 2.15 -11.13
CA GLU A 92 5.16 2.08 -10.29
C GLU A 92 4.25 0.87 -10.60
N GLN A 93 4.80 -0.15 -11.25
CA GLN A 93 4.13 -1.41 -11.51
C GLN A 93 4.28 -2.37 -10.33
N PRO A 94 3.28 -3.23 -10.05
CA PRO A 94 3.37 -4.24 -8.99
C PRO A 94 4.57 -5.18 -9.17
N ILE A 95 5.31 -5.43 -8.08
CA ILE A 95 6.39 -6.44 -8.06
C ILE A 95 5.79 -7.86 -7.94
N GLY A 96 4.70 -7.98 -7.18
CA GLY A 96 3.92 -9.22 -7.07
C GLY A 96 3.18 -9.54 -8.37
N THR A 97 2.96 -10.83 -8.61
CA THR A 97 2.14 -11.34 -9.71
C THR A 97 0.73 -11.75 -9.27
N ARG A 98 0.48 -11.81 -7.96
CA ARG A 98 -0.82 -12.15 -7.37
C ARG A 98 -1.13 -11.17 -6.23
N ILE A 99 -2.40 -10.77 -6.14
CA ILE A 99 -2.93 -9.89 -5.10
C ILE A 99 -3.82 -10.73 -4.17
N PHE A 100 -3.71 -10.50 -2.87
CA PHE A 100 -4.44 -11.22 -1.82
C PHE A 100 -5.48 -10.35 -1.12
N GLY A 101 -6.64 -10.96 -0.89
CA GLY A 101 -7.77 -10.35 -0.23
C GLY A 101 -8.50 -9.32 -1.11
N PRO A 102 -9.62 -8.78 -0.61
CA PRO A 102 -10.42 -7.82 -1.36
C PRO A 102 -9.66 -6.50 -1.55
N VAL A 103 -9.96 -5.84 -2.66
CA VAL A 103 -9.53 -4.47 -2.98
C VAL A 103 -10.75 -3.64 -3.36
N THR A 104 -10.70 -2.33 -3.15
CA THR A 104 -11.84 -1.46 -3.43
C THR A 104 -11.78 -0.90 -4.86
N ARG A 105 -12.94 -0.43 -5.37
CA ARG A 105 -13.06 0.09 -6.73
C ARG A 105 -12.30 1.40 -6.93
N GLU A 106 -11.98 2.11 -5.87
CA GLU A 106 -11.24 3.37 -5.90
C GLU A 106 -9.79 3.20 -6.38
N LEU A 107 -9.28 1.97 -6.48
CA LEU A 107 -8.03 1.68 -7.18
C LEU A 107 -8.14 1.73 -8.71
N ARG A 108 -9.36 1.76 -9.25
CA ARG A 108 -9.59 1.87 -10.69
C ARG A 108 -9.35 3.31 -11.13
N THR A 109 -8.10 3.64 -11.40
CA THR A 109 -7.74 4.86 -12.14
C THR A 109 -7.79 4.55 -13.64
N GLU A 110 -8.52 5.35 -14.41
CA GLU A 110 -8.45 5.25 -15.88
C GLU A 110 -7.03 5.57 -16.35
N SER A 111 -6.48 4.70 -17.19
CA SER A 111 -5.35 5.05 -18.06
C SER A 111 -5.95 5.77 -19.26
N SER A 112 -6.18 7.08 -19.12
CA SER A 112 -6.45 7.96 -20.25
C SER A 112 -5.14 8.39 -20.89
#